data_AF-A0A9D1S999-F1
#
_entry.id   AF-A0A9D1S999-F1
#
_cell.length_a   1.000
_cell.length_b   1.000
_cell.length_c   1.000
_cell.angle_alpha   90.00
_cell.angle_beta   90.00
_cell.angle_gamma   90.00
#
_symmetry.space_group_name_H-M   'P 1'
#
loop_
_entity.id
_entity.type
_entity.pdbx_description
1 polymer ?
#
loop_
_entity_poly.entity_id
_entity_poly.type
_entity_poly.pdbx_seq_one_letter_code
_entity_poly.pdbx_strand_id
1 'polypeptide(L)'
;MKKDNTEKENKKQEEMLQENEQKTEVKENELNVTEEITEEANKEEKNKKDSKEKKSKKDKKQNKEEDKQEADEEIDEEEDVEDQEETSTPKREKSEIEKKLEEEKEALEEKKKIRNNTIRMIIVLALIVIVVVVIFFVKGLDTTTTEDHKFYQYFAGKKVEYTGSLTFTRKEGITELAAKDKKVMLDSTPVYYGDVEGKAMFPEDMAIIYPKQNGLMNKVNHFSSVIKEGESTYLELNTTTSTNKKLVENALLYDGSDLYFFLENTTITVNGQDYEVTPLSYVIVRYRENVEIYNKEKDEYTVIETPDQDVYAKTADYTINMSIDALQAGEKEQLLIKSIDKLQNIEENVEK
;
A
#
# COMPACT_ATOMS: atom_id res chain seq x y z
N MET A 1 -11.71 50.94 39.82
CA MET A 1 -10.69 51.47 38.88
C MET A 1 -9.28 50.90 39.07
N LYS A 2 -8.63 50.94 40.25
CA LYS A 2 -7.28 50.35 40.42
C LYS A 2 -7.22 48.85 40.83
N LYS A 3 -8.33 48.22 41.22
CA LYS A 3 -8.37 46.76 41.50
C LYS A 3 -8.70 45.92 40.26
N ASP A 4 -9.66 46.39 39.46
CA ASP A 4 -10.27 45.67 38.33
C ASP A 4 -9.30 45.34 37.18
N ASN A 5 -8.11 45.97 37.17
CA ASN A 5 -7.10 45.79 36.14
C ASN A 5 -6.14 44.63 36.48
N THR A 6 -5.68 44.55 37.73
CA THR A 6 -4.77 43.51 38.22
C THR A 6 -5.43 42.12 38.17
N GLU A 7 -6.72 42.04 38.49
CA GLU A 7 -7.48 40.79 38.44
C GLU A 7 -7.61 40.25 37.01
N LYS A 8 -7.65 41.13 35.99
CA LYS A 8 -7.61 40.74 34.57
C LYS A 8 -6.21 40.37 34.08
N GLU A 9 -5.17 41.04 34.58
CA GLU A 9 -3.78 40.69 34.24
C GLU A 9 -3.38 39.32 34.82
N ASN A 10 -3.76 39.03 36.07
CA ASN A 10 -3.53 37.73 36.70
C ASN A 10 -4.25 36.60 35.93
N LYS A 11 -5.56 36.73 35.65
CA LYS A 11 -6.31 35.69 34.93
C LYS A 11 -5.72 35.42 33.54
N LYS A 12 -5.25 36.44 32.85
CA LYS A 12 -4.57 36.28 31.55
C LYS A 12 -3.21 35.59 31.68
N GLN A 13 -2.49 35.74 32.80
CA GLN A 13 -1.28 34.97 33.07
C GLN A 13 -1.58 33.50 33.38
N GLU A 14 -2.64 33.20 34.13
CA GLU A 14 -3.10 31.82 34.37
C GLU A 14 -3.52 31.12 33.07
N GLU A 15 -4.29 31.80 32.21
CA GLU A 15 -4.67 31.29 30.88
C GLU A 15 -3.45 31.02 29.98
N MET A 16 -2.44 31.90 29.98
CA MET A 16 -1.19 31.67 29.24
C MET A 16 -0.29 30.59 29.86
N LEU A 17 -0.38 30.33 31.17
CA LEU A 17 0.34 29.23 31.82
C LEU A 17 -0.26 27.89 31.39
N GLN A 18 -1.59 27.74 31.49
CA GLN A 18 -2.29 26.53 31.07
C GLN A 18 -2.10 26.24 29.57
N GLU A 19 -2.12 27.25 28.71
CA GLU A 19 -1.85 27.08 27.27
C GLU A 19 -0.41 26.61 26.98
N ASN A 20 0.57 26.98 27.83
CA ASN A 20 1.96 26.54 27.69
C ASN A 20 2.21 25.16 28.31
N GLU A 21 1.53 24.81 29.40
CA GLU A 21 1.54 23.46 29.98
C GLU A 21 0.99 22.45 28.98
N GLN A 22 -0.19 22.70 28.40
CA GLN A 22 -0.77 21.86 27.34
C GLN A 22 0.14 21.73 26.10
N LYS A 23 0.80 22.81 25.67
CA LYS A 23 1.77 22.78 24.55
C LYS A 23 3.08 22.03 24.88
N THR A 24 3.36 21.81 26.16
CA THR A 24 4.52 21.02 26.60
C THR A 24 4.12 19.54 26.66
N GLU A 25 2.98 19.23 27.29
CA GLU A 25 2.40 17.89 27.38
C GLU A 25 2.14 17.27 25.99
N VAL A 26 1.63 18.04 25.02
CA VAL A 26 1.46 17.55 23.63
C VAL A 26 2.81 17.16 23.02
N LYS A 27 3.88 17.95 23.23
CA LYS A 27 5.20 17.67 22.67
C LYS A 27 5.90 16.48 23.32
N GLU A 28 5.74 16.30 24.63
CA GLU A 28 6.29 15.13 25.32
C GLU A 28 5.61 13.85 24.84
N ASN A 29 4.29 13.88 24.58
CA ASN A 29 3.58 12.76 23.96
C ASN A 29 4.00 12.50 22.50
N GLU A 30 4.17 13.55 21.68
CA GLU A 30 4.72 13.43 20.31
C GLU A 30 6.13 12.79 20.30
N LEU A 31 6.98 13.16 21.26
CA LEU A 31 8.33 12.58 21.44
C LEU A 31 8.28 11.10 21.87
N ASN A 32 7.49 10.76 22.89
CA ASN A 32 7.41 9.39 23.41
C ASN A 32 6.93 8.40 22.34
N VAL A 33 5.87 8.76 21.58
CA VAL A 33 5.37 7.95 20.47
C VAL A 33 6.43 7.78 19.37
N THR A 34 7.24 8.80 19.12
CA THR A 34 8.34 8.73 18.14
C THR A 34 9.45 7.77 18.58
N GLU A 35 9.81 7.75 19.87
CA GLU A 35 10.83 6.83 20.40
C GLU A 35 10.35 5.36 20.39
N GLU A 36 9.11 5.10 20.78
CA GLU A 36 8.54 3.75 20.84
C GLU A 36 8.45 3.08 19.45
N ILE A 37 7.93 3.80 18.44
CA ILE A 37 7.90 3.33 17.04
C ILE A 37 9.32 3.09 16.51
N THR A 38 10.30 3.93 16.90
CA THR A 38 11.69 3.78 16.48
C THR A 38 12.33 2.51 17.07
N GLU A 39 11.94 2.09 18.29
CA GLU A 39 12.39 0.83 18.87
C GLU A 39 11.84 -0.40 18.12
N GLU A 40 10.58 -0.40 17.68
CA GLU A 40 9.98 -1.53 16.96
C GLU A 40 10.61 -1.74 15.58
N ALA A 41 10.80 -0.68 14.80
CA ALA A 41 11.45 -0.76 13.49
C ALA A 41 12.86 -1.39 13.57
N ASN A 42 13.63 -1.05 14.62
CA ASN A 42 14.95 -1.62 14.88
C ASN A 42 14.91 -3.11 15.29
N LYS A 43 13.83 -3.58 15.93
CA LYS A 43 13.62 -5.00 16.26
C LYS A 43 13.28 -5.82 15.01
N GLU A 44 12.48 -5.26 14.11
CA GLU A 44 12.13 -5.84 12.79
C GLU A 44 13.35 -6.01 11.87
N GLU A 45 14.17 -4.97 11.67
CA GLU A 45 15.30 -5.01 10.73
C GLU A 45 16.34 -6.09 11.10
N LYS A 46 16.53 -6.29 12.41
CA LYS A 46 17.44 -7.31 12.98
C LYS A 46 16.98 -8.73 12.68
N ASN A 47 15.69 -9.03 12.86
CA ASN A 47 15.11 -10.33 12.54
C ASN A 47 15.15 -10.63 11.03
N LYS A 48 14.94 -9.61 10.18
CA LYS A 48 15.02 -9.75 8.72
C LYS A 48 16.45 -10.11 8.25
N LYS A 49 17.51 -9.59 8.91
CA LYS A 49 18.92 -9.92 8.61
C LYS A 49 19.26 -11.40 8.83
N ASP A 50 18.98 -11.95 10.00
CA ASP A 50 19.33 -13.34 10.38
C ASP A 50 18.63 -14.40 9.51
N SER A 51 17.48 -14.06 8.91
CA SER A 51 16.76 -14.93 7.97
C SER A 51 17.50 -15.13 6.64
N LYS A 52 18.27 -14.12 6.20
CA LYS A 52 18.81 -14.04 4.83
C LYS A 52 20.10 -14.83 4.67
N GLU A 53 20.92 -14.89 5.72
CA GLU A 53 22.22 -15.58 5.69
C GLU A 53 22.09 -17.12 5.59
N LYS A 54 20.98 -17.69 6.09
CA LYS A 54 20.74 -19.15 6.06
C LYS A 54 20.32 -19.70 4.69
N LYS A 55 19.86 -18.88 3.73
CA LYS A 55 19.46 -19.37 2.39
C LYS A 55 20.62 -19.55 1.40
N SER A 56 21.80 -18.98 1.65
CA SER A 56 22.90 -18.88 0.67
C SER A 56 23.73 -20.18 0.42
N LYS A 57 23.24 -21.37 0.85
CA LYS A 57 24.09 -22.59 0.92
C LYS A 57 23.51 -23.90 0.34
N LYS A 58 22.35 -23.91 -0.32
CA LYS A 58 21.72 -25.18 -0.76
C LYS A 58 21.80 -25.52 -2.25
N ASP A 59 21.76 -24.53 -3.14
CA ASP A 59 21.48 -24.79 -4.57
C ASP A 59 22.75 -24.87 -5.43
N LYS A 60 23.44 -26.02 -5.37
CA LYS A 60 24.51 -26.36 -6.33
C LYS A 60 24.72 -27.87 -6.56
N LYS A 61 23.70 -28.58 -7.05
CA LYS A 61 23.87 -29.90 -7.68
C LYS A 61 22.67 -30.27 -8.57
N GLN A 62 22.93 -31.19 -9.52
CA GLN A 62 21.97 -31.83 -10.44
C GLN A 62 21.38 -30.90 -11.53
N ASN A 63 21.09 -31.35 -12.76
CA ASN A 63 21.11 -32.71 -13.33
C ASN A 63 22.07 -32.87 -14.55
N LYS A 64 22.19 -34.11 -15.04
CA LYS A 64 23.00 -34.57 -16.19
C LYS A 64 22.30 -35.79 -16.81
N GLU A 65 22.17 -35.83 -18.15
CA GLU A 65 21.67 -36.97 -18.97
C GLU A 65 20.22 -37.45 -18.65
N GLU A 66 19.50 -38.21 -19.49
CA GLU A 66 19.70 -38.69 -20.88
C GLU A 66 18.34 -38.54 -21.64
N ASP A 67 18.13 -38.81 -22.93
CA ASP A 67 18.12 -40.13 -23.60
C ASP A 67 18.11 -40.02 -25.16
N LYS A 68 18.04 -41.14 -25.89
CA LYS A 68 18.26 -41.28 -27.37
C LYS A 68 17.08 -41.89 -28.18
N GLN A 69 17.29 -41.94 -29.51
CA GLN A 69 16.81 -42.91 -30.56
C GLN A 69 15.92 -42.31 -31.68
N GLU A 70 15.93 -42.78 -32.95
CA GLU A 70 16.94 -43.43 -33.84
C GLU A 70 16.38 -43.49 -35.31
N ALA A 71 17.05 -44.21 -36.25
CA ALA A 71 16.78 -44.36 -37.72
C ALA A 71 17.12 -43.14 -38.62
N ASP A 72 17.94 -43.17 -39.70
CA ASP A 72 18.13 -44.08 -40.88
C ASP A 72 17.07 -43.82 -41.99
N GLU A 73 17.28 -43.83 -43.33
CA GLU A 73 18.21 -44.45 -44.34
C GLU A 73 18.62 -43.38 -45.43
N GLU A 74 19.31 -43.58 -46.59
CA GLU A 74 20.63 -44.18 -47.02
C GLU A 74 20.97 -43.66 -48.48
N ILE A 75 22.13 -44.03 -49.12
CA ILE A 75 22.49 -43.97 -50.60
C ILE A 75 22.82 -42.59 -51.29
N ASP A 76 23.66 -42.44 -52.35
CA ASP A 76 24.99 -43.00 -52.81
C ASP A 76 25.54 -42.25 -54.08
N GLU A 77 26.68 -42.67 -54.69
CA GLU A 77 27.33 -42.25 -56.00
C GLU A 77 28.00 -40.83 -56.07
N GLU A 78 29.27 -40.57 -56.46
CA GLU A 78 30.15 -40.83 -57.66
C GLU A 78 29.87 -39.89 -58.88
N GLU A 79 30.80 -39.44 -59.76
CA GLU A 79 32.19 -39.82 -60.18
C GLU A 79 33.28 -38.68 -59.95
N ASP A 80 34.33 -38.58 -60.81
CA ASP A 80 35.50 -37.63 -60.80
C ASP A 80 35.83 -37.15 -62.28
N VAL A 81 36.97 -36.66 -62.84
CA VAL A 81 38.43 -36.47 -62.54
C VAL A 81 39.10 -35.47 -63.56
N GLU A 82 40.40 -35.14 -63.39
CA GLU A 82 41.37 -34.46 -64.33
C GLU A 82 41.17 -32.94 -64.69
N ASP A 83 42.16 -32.16 -65.19
CA ASP A 83 43.61 -31.95 -64.88
C ASP A 83 44.15 -30.65 -65.61
N GLN A 84 45.31 -30.11 -65.20
CA GLN A 84 46.16 -29.08 -65.89
C GLN A 84 45.60 -27.63 -65.96
N GLU A 85 46.37 -26.55 -66.20
CA GLU A 85 47.76 -26.35 -66.68
C GLU A 85 48.40 -25.07 -66.04
N GLU A 86 49.74 -24.94 -65.98
CA GLU A 86 50.45 -23.75 -65.43
C GLU A 86 50.64 -22.60 -66.45
N THR A 87 50.39 -21.34 -66.04
CA THR A 87 51.04 -20.14 -66.62
C THR A 87 51.30 -19.04 -65.55
N SER A 88 52.16 -18.06 -65.86
CA SER A 88 53.01 -17.41 -64.83
C SER A 88 53.03 -15.87 -64.77
N THR A 89 53.32 -15.34 -63.56
CA THR A 89 53.72 -13.94 -63.19
C THR A 89 52.58 -12.89 -63.10
N PRO A 90 52.74 -11.77 -62.34
CA PRO A 90 53.88 -11.33 -61.53
C PRO A 90 53.61 -11.19 -60.00
N LYS A 91 54.66 -11.41 -59.20
CA LYS A 91 54.59 -11.53 -57.73
C LYS A 91 54.43 -10.22 -56.92
N ARG A 92 54.04 -9.10 -57.53
CA ARG A 92 53.95 -7.77 -56.87
C ARG A 92 52.53 -7.27 -56.59
N GLU A 93 51.55 -7.61 -57.41
CA GLU A 93 50.18 -7.09 -57.24
C GLU A 93 49.41 -7.87 -56.15
N LYS A 94 49.66 -9.18 -56.01
CA LYS A 94 49.07 -10.02 -54.95
C LYS A 94 49.25 -9.41 -53.56
N SER A 95 50.45 -8.97 -53.21
CA SER A 95 50.73 -8.42 -51.88
C SER A 95 50.03 -7.09 -51.57
N GLU A 96 49.56 -6.33 -52.57
CA GLU A 96 48.70 -5.17 -52.33
C GLU A 96 47.22 -5.54 -52.23
N ILE A 97 46.77 -6.52 -53.01
CA ILE A 97 45.38 -7.01 -52.99
C ILE A 97 45.11 -7.76 -51.68
N GLU A 98 46.03 -8.62 -51.26
CA GLU A 98 45.99 -9.34 -49.97
C GLU A 98 45.96 -8.35 -48.80
N LYS A 99 46.80 -7.29 -48.82
CA LYS A 99 46.77 -6.21 -47.83
C LYS A 99 45.44 -5.48 -47.78
N LYS A 100 44.90 -5.03 -48.93
CA LYS A 100 43.62 -4.31 -48.99
C LYS A 100 42.46 -5.18 -48.50
N LEU A 101 42.49 -6.47 -48.81
CA LEU A 101 41.50 -7.44 -48.32
C LEU A 101 41.60 -7.68 -46.80
N GLU A 102 42.80 -7.58 -46.22
CA GLU A 102 43.03 -7.69 -44.77
C GLU A 102 42.62 -6.40 -44.05
N GLU A 103 43.00 -5.23 -44.57
CA GLU A 103 42.57 -3.90 -44.11
C GLU A 103 41.03 -3.75 -44.18
N GLU A 104 40.36 -4.28 -45.23
CA GLU A 104 38.89 -4.33 -45.31
C GLU A 104 38.26 -5.32 -44.31
N LYS A 105 38.90 -6.46 -44.02
CA LYS A 105 38.43 -7.41 -43.00
C LYS A 105 38.53 -6.80 -41.60
N GLU A 106 39.67 -6.21 -41.24
CA GLU A 106 39.84 -5.51 -39.96
C GLU A 106 38.81 -4.38 -39.81
N ALA A 107 38.65 -3.54 -40.84
CA ALA A 107 37.64 -2.48 -40.83
C ALA A 107 36.19 -3.02 -40.76
N LEU A 108 35.91 -4.20 -41.31
CA LEU A 108 34.61 -4.87 -41.20
C LEU A 108 34.39 -5.48 -39.80
N GLU A 109 35.44 -6.02 -39.17
CA GLU A 109 35.38 -6.51 -37.79
C GLU A 109 35.25 -5.37 -36.78
N GLU A 110 35.96 -4.25 -36.96
CA GLU A 110 35.73 -3.04 -36.17
C GLU A 110 34.28 -2.54 -36.33
N LYS A 111 33.76 -2.44 -37.56
CA LYS A 111 32.36 -2.06 -37.79
C LYS A 111 31.37 -3.03 -37.14
N LYS A 112 31.62 -4.34 -37.17
CA LYS A 112 30.82 -5.37 -36.46
C LYS A 112 30.91 -5.20 -34.94
N LYS A 113 32.11 -4.99 -34.40
CA LYS A 113 32.40 -4.81 -32.96
C LYS A 113 31.77 -3.54 -32.40
N ILE A 114 31.87 -2.42 -33.13
CA ILE A 114 31.19 -1.16 -32.84
C ILE A 114 29.67 -1.39 -32.85
N ARG A 115 29.10 -1.96 -33.93
CA ARG A 115 27.65 -2.24 -34.02
C ARG A 115 27.15 -3.13 -32.88
N ASN A 116 27.90 -4.17 -32.51
CA ASN A 116 27.55 -5.06 -31.41
C ASN A 116 27.63 -4.35 -30.05
N ASN A 117 28.59 -3.44 -29.84
CA ASN A 117 28.63 -2.58 -28.66
C ASN A 117 27.49 -1.56 -28.64
N THR A 118 27.11 -0.98 -29.79
CA THR A 118 25.92 -0.10 -29.90
C THR A 118 24.64 -0.84 -29.55
N ILE A 119 24.45 -2.07 -30.06
CA ILE A 119 23.30 -2.92 -29.72
C ILE A 119 23.29 -3.23 -28.21
N ARG A 120 24.44 -3.60 -27.62
CA ARG A 120 24.56 -3.83 -26.16
C ARG A 120 24.25 -2.56 -25.35
N MET A 121 24.73 -1.40 -25.77
CA MET A 121 24.41 -0.10 -25.15
C MET A 121 22.92 0.20 -25.20
N ILE A 122 22.26 -0.02 -26.35
CA ILE A 122 20.81 0.19 -26.50
C ILE A 122 20.02 -0.74 -25.58
N ILE A 123 20.41 -2.02 -25.47
CA ILE A 123 19.76 -2.99 -24.57
C ILE A 123 19.92 -2.55 -23.10
N VAL A 124 21.12 -2.15 -22.68
CA VAL A 124 21.37 -1.66 -21.32
C VAL A 124 20.57 -0.37 -21.04
N LEU A 125 20.52 0.57 -22.00
CA LEU A 125 19.76 1.80 -21.85
C LEU A 125 18.24 1.53 -21.73
N ALA A 126 17.71 0.61 -22.54
CA ALA A 126 16.31 0.20 -22.47
C ALA A 126 15.95 -0.43 -21.12
N LEU A 127 16.83 -1.29 -20.57
CA LEU A 127 16.64 -1.85 -19.22
C LEU A 127 16.68 -0.77 -18.13
N ILE A 128 17.56 0.22 -18.24
CA ILE A 128 17.59 1.37 -17.32
C ILE A 128 16.29 2.19 -17.42
N VAL A 129 15.78 2.44 -18.64
CA VAL A 129 14.51 3.14 -18.83
C VAL A 129 13.34 2.37 -18.20
N ILE A 130 13.28 1.03 -18.36
CA ILE A 130 12.26 0.20 -17.69
C ILE A 130 12.35 0.33 -16.17
N VAL A 131 13.56 0.28 -15.59
CA VAL A 131 13.75 0.45 -14.14
C VAL A 131 13.34 1.85 -13.66
N VAL A 132 13.68 2.91 -14.40
CA VAL A 132 13.28 4.28 -14.08
C VAL A 132 11.77 4.46 -14.16
N VAL A 133 11.11 3.87 -15.17
CA VAL A 133 9.64 3.85 -15.28
C VAL A 133 9.03 3.12 -14.08
N VAL A 134 9.48 1.92 -13.73
CA VAL A 134 8.98 1.18 -12.56
C VAL A 134 9.14 1.98 -11.28
N ILE A 135 10.30 2.62 -11.05
CA ILE A 135 10.53 3.47 -9.86
C ILE A 135 9.57 4.68 -9.83
N PHE A 136 9.28 5.28 -10.99
CA PHE A 136 8.37 6.43 -11.05
C PHE A 136 6.90 6.01 -10.81
N PHE A 137 6.48 4.87 -11.34
CA PHE A 137 5.14 4.30 -11.11
C PHE A 137 4.95 3.86 -9.65
N VAL A 138 5.95 3.21 -9.03
CA VAL A 138 5.88 2.81 -7.60
C VAL A 138 5.72 4.05 -6.69
N LYS A 139 6.46 5.13 -6.96
CA LYS A 139 6.29 6.40 -6.22
C LYS A 139 4.93 7.06 -6.41
N GLY A 140 4.19 6.71 -7.46
CA GLY A 140 2.81 7.14 -7.70
C GLY A 140 1.75 6.21 -7.10
N LEU A 141 2.15 5.11 -6.45
CA LEU A 141 1.29 4.29 -5.59
C LEU A 141 1.45 4.75 -4.13
N ASP A 142 2.70 4.86 -3.67
CA ASP A 142 3.09 5.22 -2.31
C ASP A 142 2.79 6.70 -1.92
N THR A 143 2.11 7.49 -2.76
CA THR A 143 1.82 8.92 -2.49
C THR A 143 0.57 9.41 -3.22
N THR A 144 -0.32 10.12 -2.52
CA THR A 144 -1.43 10.87 -3.12
C THR A 144 -1.50 12.30 -2.59
N THR A 145 -2.12 13.20 -3.35
CA THR A 145 -2.40 14.58 -2.93
C THR A 145 -3.86 14.93 -3.23
N THR A 146 -4.57 15.47 -2.24
CA THR A 146 -5.97 15.90 -2.40
C THR A 146 -6.08 17.30 -2.98
N GLU A 147 -7.27 17.66 -3.47
CA GLU A 147 -7.64 19.06 -3.69
C GLU A 147 -7.75 19.83 -2.34
N ASP A 148 -7.83 21.17 -2.41
CA ASP A 148 -7.93 22.06 -1.24
C ASP A 148 -9.33 21.98 -0.60
N HIS A 149 -9.43 21.21 0.49
CA HIS A 149 -10.67 20.94 1.24
C HIS A 149 -10.56 21.32 2.74
N LYS A 150 -11.60 21.04 3.52
CA LYS A 150 -11.51 20.90 4.98
C LYS A 150 -11.47 19.43 5.33
N PHE A 151 -10.60 19.03 6.24
CA PHE A 151 -10.51 17.65 6.70
C PHE A 151 -10.54 17.56 8.21
N TYR A 152 -10.99 16.42 8.73
CA TYR A 152 -10.80 16.09 10.13
C TYR A 152 -10.63 14.58 10.35
N GLN A 153 -10.07 14.25 11.50
CA GLN A 153 -9.83 12.90 11.99
C GLN A 153 -10.02 12.92 13.52
N TYR A 154 -10.24 11.77 14.16
CA TYR A 154 -10.19 11.66 15.62
C TYR A 154 -9.03 10.74 15.98
N PHE A 155 -8.07 11.26 16.74
CA PHE A 155 -6.87 10.54 17.18
C PHE A 155 -6.86 10.47 18.71
N ALA A 156 -6.91 9.26 19.28
CA ALA A 156 -7.10 9.03 20.73
C ALA A 156 -8.21 9.93 21.34
N GLY A 157 -9.39 9.90 20.72
CA GLY A 157 -10.55 10.73 21.08
C GLY A 157 -10.46 12.24 20.85
N LYS A 158 -9.31 12.78 20.40
CA LYS A 158 -9.15 14.20 20.09
C LYS A 158 -9.41 14.47 18.61
N LYS A 159 -10.39 15.33 18.30
CA LYS A 159 -10.63 15.80 16.93
C LYS A 159 -9.47 16.68 16.47
N VAL A 160 -8.85 16.31 15.35
CA VAL A 160 -7.79 17.07 14.67
C VAL A 160 -8.34 17.55 13.33
N GLU A 161 -8.22 18.84 13.05
CA GLU A 161 -8.72 19.46 11.81
C GLU A 161 -7.57 20.01 10.95
N TYR A 162 -7.72 19.88 9.63
CA TYR A 162 -6.76 20.30 8.61
C TYR A 162 -7.47 21.11 7.51
N THR A 163 -6.75 22.01 6.83
CA THR A 163 -7.32 22.82 5.73
C THR A 163 -6.37 22.98 4.55
N GLY A 164 -6.93 22.98 3.35
CA GLY A 164 -6.20 22.91 2.09
C GLY A 164 -5.77 21.49 1.72
N SER A 165 -4.99 21.38 0.65
CA SER A 165 -4.53 20.10 0.08
C SER A 165 -3.69 19.31 1.09
N LEU A 166 -4.03 18.04 1.26
CA LEU A 166 -3.29 17.07 2.05
C LEU A 166 -2.45 16.19 1.12
N THR A 167 -1.18 15.97 1.44
CA THR A 167 -0.34 14.97 0.76
C THR A 167 -0.09 13.81 1.72
N PHE A 168 -0.54 12.62 1.34
CA PHE A 168 -0.30 11.39 2.06
C PHE A 168 0.89 10.67 1.43
N THR A 169 1.78 10.09 2.22
CA THR A 169 2.93 9.35 1.72
C THR A 169 3.17 8.09 2.56
N ARG A 170 2.99 6.93 1.94
CA ARG A 170 3.21 5.62 2.55
C ARG A 170 4.68 5.23 2.38
N LYS A 171 5.35 4.78 3.46
CA LYS A 171 6.68 4.16 3.40
C LYS A 171 6.79 3.04 4.42
N GLU A 172 7.20 1.86 3.95
CA GLU A 172 7.48 0.68 4.80
C GLU A 172 6.33 0.25 5.73
N GLY A 173 5.09 0.65 5.41
CA GLY A 173 3.89 0.37 6.19
C GLY A 173 3.31 1.57 6.95
N ILE A 174 4.07 2.66 7.10
CA ILE A 174 3.68 3.88 7.83
C ILE A 174 3.17 4.94 6.84
N THR A 175 2.06 5.61 7.17
CA THR A 175 1.51 6.74 6.39
C THR A 175 1.83 8.08 7.04
N GLU A 176 2.65 8.90 6.37
CA GLU A 176 2.87 10.30 6.76
C GLU A 176 1.83 11.20 6.07
N LEU A 177 1.15 12.04 6.84
CA LEU A 177 0.30 13.13 6.36
C LEU A 177 1.06 14.46 6.41
N ALA A 178 1.22 15.10 5.25
CA ALA A 178 1.72 16.47 5.13
C ALA A 178 0.57 17.44 4.80
N ALA A 179 0.31 18.36 5.73
CA ALA A 179 -0.46 19.59 5.52
C ALA A 179 0.51 20.79 5.46
N LYS A 180 0.04 21.95 4.98
CA LYS A 180 0.89 23.14 4.66
C LYS A 180 1.98 23.46 5.71
N ASP A 181 1.65 23.39 7.00
CA ASP A 181 2.56 23.69 8.12
C ASP A 181 2.76 22.52 9.11
N LYS A 182 2.33 21.29 8.78
CA LYS A 182 2.37 20.13 9.70
C LYS A 182 2.70 18.82 8.99
N LYS A 183 3.47 17.96 9.66
CA LYS A 183 3.60 16.53 9.39
C LYS A 183 3.03 15.76 10.57
N VAL A 184 2.23 14.73 10.31
CA VAL A 184 1.61 13.85 11.31
C VAL A 184 1.71 12.41 10.79
N MET A 185 2.04 11.44 11.64
CA MET A 185 1.90 10.02 11.27
C MET A 185 0.47 9.58 11.52
N LEU A 186 -0.14 8.89 10.56
CA LEU A 186 -1.50 8.40 10.66
C LEU A 186 -1.52 6.94 11.12
N ASP A 187 -2.52 6.63 11.94
CA ASP A 187 -3.02 5.28 12.19
C ASP A 187 -4.09 4.91 11.15
N SER A 188 -4.79 3.78 11.33
CA SER A 188 -5.88 3.32 10.46
C SER A 188 -7.12 4.25 10.42
N THR A 189 -7.21 5.29 11.26
CA THR A 189 -8.47 6.04 11.41
C THR A 189 -8.83 6.84 10.15
N PRO A 190 -10.12 6.85 9.75
CA PRO A 190 -10.56 7.53 8.52
C PRO A 190 -10.37 9.05 8.60
N VAL A 191 -9.82 9.63 7.54
CA VAL A 191 -9.77 11.08 7.34
C VAL A 191 -11.04 11.51 6.61
N TYR A 192 -11.92 12.22 7.31
CA TYR A 192 -13.17 12.73 6.78
C TYR A 192 -12.97 14.04 6.05
N TYR A 193 -13.78 14.24 5.00
CA TYR A 193 -13.96 15.55 4.40
C TYR A 193 -15.00 16.31 5.23
N GLY A 194 -14.63 17.48 5.74
CA GLY A 194 -15.49 18.35 6.56
C GLY A 194 -16.38 19.30 5.74
N ASP A 195 -16.11 19.42 4.45
CA ASP A 195 -16.87 20.22 3.47
C ASP A 195 -17.50 19.40 2.33
N VAL A 196 -17.22 18.09 2.27
CA VAL A 196 -17.87 17.14 1.35
C VAL A 196 -18.66 16.11 2.16
N GLU A 197 -19.99 16.18 2.09
CA GLU A 197 -20.86 15.22 2.76
C GLU A 197 -20.62 13.79 2.26
N GLY A 198 -20.74 12.82 3.17
CA GLY A 198 -20.67 11.40 2.81
C GLY A 198 -19.28 10.84 2.45
N LYS A 199 -18.18 11.62 2.53
CA LYS A 199 -16.85 11.17 2.11
C LYS A 199 -15.83 10.98 3.25
N ALA A 200 -15.14 9.84 3.23
CA ALA A 200 -14.01 9.51 4.11
C ALA A 200 -12.91 8.77 3.33
N MET A 201 -11.64 9.09 3.59
CA MET A 201 -10.46 8.44 3.00
C MET A 201 -9.74 7.57 4.04
N PHE A 202 -9.24 6.42 3.62
CA PHE A 202 -8.47 5.51 4.47
C PHE A 202 -6.96 5.72 4.24
N PRO A 203 -6.18 6.02 5.29
CA PRO A 203 -4.73 6.15 5.17
C PRO A 203 -4.02 4.80 5.02
N GLU A 204 -4.64 3.72 5.52
CA GLU A 204 -4.10 2.35 5.56
C GLU A 204 -4.82 1.40 4.60
N ASP A 205 -4.21 0.24 4.34
CA ASP A 205 -4.86 -0.84 3.59
C ASP A 205 -5.98 -1.46 4.45
N MET A 206 -7.19 -1.59 3.90
CA MET A 206 -8.36 -2.12 4.61
C MET A 206 -8.83 -3.44 4.00
N ALA A 207 -9.40 -4.33 4.80
CA ALA A 207 -10.20 -5.45 4.31
C ALA A 207 -11.66 -5.00 4.17
N ILE A 208 -12.21 -5.05 2.95
CA ILE A 208 -13.68 -5.04 2.79
C ILE A 208 -14.20 -6.45 3.02
N ILE A 209 -15.18 -6.56 3.91
CA ILE A 209 -15.84 -7.80 4.30
C ILE A 209 -17.27 -7.76 3.77
N TYR A 210 -17.72 -8.82 3.10
CA TYR A 210 -19.10 -8.98 2.60
C TYR A 210 -19.81 -10.15 3.34
N PRO A 211 -20.46 -9.92 4.50
CA PRO A 211 -21.06 -10.98 5.31
C PRO A 211 -22.00 -11.93 4.54
N LYS A 212 -22.90 -11.39 3.72
CA LYS A 212 -23.83 -12.21 2.92
C LYS A 212 -23.15 -13.09 1.86
N GLN A 213 -21.93 -12.75 1.44
CA GLN A 213 -21.15 -13.50 0.44
C GLN A 213 -20.26 -14.56 1.10
N ASN A 214 -20.77 -15.24 2.13
CA ASN A 214 -20.01 -16.12 3.03
C ASN A 214 -18.84 -15.40 3.73
N GLY A 215 -18.98 -14.12 4.06
CA GLY A 215 -17.90 -13.34 4.65
C GLY A 215 -16.67 -13.19 3.75
N LEU A 216 -16.86 -13.10 2.42
CA LEU A 216 -15.79 -12.81 1.47
C LEU A 216 -15.00 -11.56 1.90
N MET A 217 -13.67 -11.68 1.94
CA MET A 217 -12.75 -10.59 2.29
C MET A 217 -11.86 -10.24 1.09
N ASN A 218 -11.80 -8.95 0.75
CA ASN A 218 -10.90 -8.42 -0.27
C ASN A 218 -10.06 -7.27 0.29
N LYS A 219 -8.84 -7.08 -0.21
CA LYS A 219 -8.03 -5.90 0.10
C LYS A 219 -8.55 -4.68 -0.67
N VAL A 220 -8.77 -3.59 0.05
CA VAL A 220 -8.89 -2.22 -0.44
C VAL A 220 -7.55 -1.55 -0.18
N ASN A 221 -6.95 -0.94 -1.21
CA ASN A 221 -5.69 -0.23 -1.03
C ASN A 221 -5.88 1.03 -0.17
N HIS A 222 -4.85 1.37 0.60
CA HIS A 222 -4.65 2.70 1.16
C HIS A 222 -4.93 3.82 0.14
N PHE A 223 -5.36 4.98 0.65
CA PHE A 223 -5.79 6.17 -0.11
C PHE A 223 -7.07 5.98 -0.95
N SER A 224 -7.73 4.82 -0.86
CA SER A 224 -9.13 4.68 -1.30
C SER A 224 -10.05 5.50 -0.41
N SER A 225 -11.21 5.91 -0.93
CA SER A 225 -12.26 6.58 -0.17
C SER A 225 -13.57 5.80 -0.20
N VAL A 226 -14.38 5.95 0.84
CA VAL A 226 -15.82 5.64 0.76
C VAL A 226 -16.58 6.93 0.49
N ILE A 227 -17.58 6.85 -0.37
CA ILE A 227 -18.52 7.95 -0.69
C ILE A 227 -19.95 7.44 -0.56
N LYS A 228 -20.75 8.08 0.28
CA LYS A 228 -22.20 7.89 0.34
C LYS A 228 -22.90 8.95 -0.54
N GLU A 229 -23.61 8.51 -1.57
CA GLU A 229 -24.37 9.35 -2.50
C GLU A 229 -25.86 9.00 -2.39
N GLY A 230 -26.58 9.72 -1.53
CA GLY A 230 -27.94 9.35 -1.13
C GLY A 230 -27.95 8.05 -0.33
N GLU A 231 -28.77 7.08 -0.72
CA GLU A 231 -28.82 5.75 -0.09
C GLU A 231 -27.71 4.80 -0.58
N SER A 232 -27.02 5.12 -1.68
CA SER A 232 -25.97 4.29 -2.25
C SER A 232 -24.59 4.59 -1.65
N THR A 233 -23.82 3.54 -1.34
CA THR A 233 -22.43 3.66 -0.86
C THR A 233 -21.46 3.08 -1.89
N TYR A 234 -20.39 3.82 -2.17
CA TYR A 234 -19.37 3.47 -3.15
C TYR A 234 -17.99 3.42 -2.51
N LEU A 235 -17.17 2.45 -2.93
CA LEU A 235 -15.71 2.52 -2.81
C LEU A 235 -15.15 3.26 -4.02
N GLU A 236 -14.51 4.39 -3.77
CA GLU A 236 -13.69 5.13 -4.72
C GLU A 236 -12.24 4.65 -4.61
N LEU A 237 -11.86 3.78 -5.55
CA LEU A 237 -10.55 3.17 -5.64
C LEU A 237 -9.62 4.08 -6.45
N ASN A 238 -8.62 4.66 -5.78
CA ASN A 238 -7.60 5.49 -6.43
C ASN A 238 -6.48 4.61 -6.98
N THR A 239 -6.34 4.58 -8.31
CA THR A 239 -5.26 3.86 -9.01
C THR A 239 -4.30 4.85 -9.69
N THR A 240 -3.16 4.37 -10.16
CA THR A 240 -2.16 5.19 -10.89
C THR A 240 -2.67 5.77 -12.22
N THR A 241 -3.83 5.30 -12.73
CA THR A 241 -4.36 5.69 -14.06
C THR A 241 -5.80 6.18 -14.06
N SER A 242 -6.59 5.86 -13.03
CA SER A 242 -8.03 6.12 -12.98
C SER A 242 -8.58 6.04 -11.56
N THR A 243 -9.54 6.91 -11.24
CA THR A 243 -10.36 6.78 -10.04
C THR A 243 -11.62 5.98 -10.40
N ASN A 244 -11.73 4.76 -9.89
CA ASN A 244 -12.84 3.85 -10.18
C ASN A 244 -13.82 3.80 -9.00
N LYS A 245 -15.11 4.05 -9.25
CA LYS A 245 -16.18 3.89 -8.25
C LYS A 245 -16.85 2.52 -8.38
N LYS A 246 -16.88 1.77 -7.29
CA LYS A 246 -17.58 0.47 -7.19
C LYS A 246 -18.69 0.57 -6.16
N LEU A 247 -19.92 0.20 -6.53
CA LEU A 247 -21.06 0.12 -5.60
C LEU A 247 -20.77 -0.96 -4.54
N VAL A 248 -21.12 -0.67 -3.29
CA VAL A 248 -20.90 -1.55 -2.13
C VAL A 248 -22.18 -1.66 -1.32
N GLU A 249 -22.63 -2.90 -1.09
CA GLU A 249 -23.87 -3.25 -0.37
C GLU A 249 -23.59 -4.36 0.66
N ASN A 250 -24.24 -4.27 1.84
CA ASN A 250 -24.08 -5.17 2.99
C ASN A 250 -22.63 -5.60 3.25
N ALA A 251 -21.82 -4.63 3.65
CA ALA A 251 -20.38 -4.76 3.83
C ALA A 251 -19.86 -3.77 4.88
N LEU A 252 -18.67 -4.07 5.40
CA LEU A 252 -17.91 -3.19 6.28
C LEU A 252 -16.44 -3.18 5.88
N LEU A 253 -15.68 -2.23 6.42
CA LEU A 253 -14.23 -2.17 6.32
C LEU A 253 -13.59 -2.51 7.68
N TYR A 254 -12.48 -3.23 7.66
CA TYR A 254 -11.73 -3.68 8.83
C TYR A 254 -10.22 -3.48 8.58
N ASP A 255 -9.47 -2.93 9.54
CA ASP A 255 -8.05 -2.60 9.35
C ASP A 255 -7.08 -3.79 9.55
N GLY A 256 -7.61 -4.97 9.85
CA GLY A 256 -6.81 -6.17 10.09
C GLY A 256 -6.33 -6.31 11.53
N SER A 257 -6.58 -5.33 12.40
CA SER A 257 -6.32 -5.43 13.83
C SER A 257 -7.57 -5.16 14.65
N ASP A 258 -7.96 -3.88 14.80
CA ASP A 258 -8.81 -3.40 15.89
C ASP A 258 -9.91 -2.44 15.40
N LEU A 259 -9.79 -1.85 14.20
CA LEU A 259 -10.71 -0.83 13.68
C LEU A 259 -11.74 -1.41 12.71
N TYR A 260 -13.01 -1.14 12.99
CA TYR A 260 -14.18 -1.55 12.22
C TYR A 260 -14.96 -0.30 11.76
N PHE A 261 -15.13 -0.13 10.44
CA PHE A 261 -15.83 1.01 9.83
C PHE A 261 -17.08 0.55 9.07
N PHE A 262 -18.23 1.12 9.40
CA PHE A 262 -19.55 0.60 9.02
C PHE A 262 -20.15 1.36 7.84
N LEU A 263 -20.70 0.63 6.86
CA LEU A 263 -21.35 1.21 5.66
C LEU A 263 -22.89 1.21 5.76
N GLU A 264 -23.44 0.61 6.81
CA GLU A 264 -24.87 0.49 7.09
C GLU A 264 -25.16 0.80 8.58
N ASN A 265 -26.42 1.07 8.92
CA ASN A 265 -26.82 1.32 10.31
C ASN A 265 -26.49 0.08 11.18
N THR A 266 -25.78 0.29 12.28
CA THR A 266 -25.21 -0.79 13.11
C THR A 266 -25.43 -0.49 14.59
N THR A 267 -25.92 -1.48 15.34
CA THR A 267 -25.99 -1.44 16.80
C THR A 267 -24.68 -1.97 17.39
N ILE A 268 -23.97 -1.15 18.17
CA ILE A 268 -22.76 -1.57 18.90
C ILE A 268 -23.15 -1.90 20.35
N THR A 269 -23.09 -3.18 20.74
CA THR A 269 -23.32 -3.60 22.13
C THR A 269 -21.99 -3.60 22.90
N VAL A 270 -21.92 -2.80 23.97
CA VAL A 270 -20.77 -2.70 24.88
C VAL A 270 -21.26 -2.75 26.32
N ASN A 271 -20.69 -3.60 27.17
CA ASN A 271 -21.08 -3.76 28.58
C ASN A 271 -22.59 -4.00 28.82
N GLY A 272 -23.29 -4.59 27.85
CA GLY A 272 -24.75 -4.77 27.89
C GLY A 272 -25.57 -3.49 27.65
N GLN A 273 -24.96 -2.44 27.09
CA GLN A 273 -25.63 -1.24 26.58
C GLN A 273 -25.46 -1.17 25.05
N ASP A 274 -26.49 -0.67 24.36
CA ASP A 274 -26.53 -0.61 22.90
C ASP A 274 -26.34 0.84 22.40
N TYR A 275 -25.41 1.02 21.47
CA TYR A 275 -25.03 2.30 20.87
C TYR A 275 -25.29 2.25 19.35
N GLU A 276 -26.34 2.91 18.90
CA GLU A 276 -26.65 3.05 17.48
C GLU A 276 -25.63 3.94 16.76
N VAL A 277 -25.07 3.45 15.65
CA VAL A 277 -24.18 4.20 14.76
C VAL A 277 -24.65 4.11 13.29
N THR A 278 -24.49 5.22 12.58
CA THR A 278 -24.88 5.37 11.16
C THR A 278 -23.74 5.00 10.21
N PRO A 279 -24.00 4.82 8.90
CA PRO A 279 -22.96 4.73 7.88
C PRO A 279 -21.85 5.77 8.06
N LEU A 280 -20.62 5.35 7.74
CA LEU A 280 -19.38 6.11 7.91
C LEU A 280 -18.95 6.37 9.36
N SER A 281 -19.61 5.73 10.33
CA SER A 281 -19.13 5.62 11.72
C SER A 281 -18.09 4.49 11.85
N TYR A 282 -17.28 4.52 12.91
CA TYR A 282 -16.34 3.44 13.21
C TYR A 282 -16.21 3.15 14.71
N VAL A 283 -15.65 1.98 15.00
CA VAL A 283 -15.29 1.51 16.33
C VAL A 283 -13.85 0.99 16.32
N ILE A 284 -13.08 1.26 17.37
CA ILE A 284 -11.80 0.61 17.68
C ILE A 284 -12.01 -0.27 18.93
N VAL A 285 -11.57 -1.52 18.92
CA VAL A 285 -11.71 -2.45 20.06
C VAL A 285 -10.34 -2.91 20.55
N ARG A 286 -9.85 -2.28 21.63
CA ARG A 286 -8.62 -2.69 22.31
C ARG A 286 -8.95 -3.81 23.29
N TYR A 287 -8.52 -5.03 23.00
CA TYR A 287 -8.98 -6.23 23.72
C TYR A 287 -8.72 -6.17 25.24
N ARG A 288 -9.81 -6.18 26.03
CA ARG A 288 -9.82 -6.04 27.51
C ARG A 288 -9.29 -4.72 28.06
N GLU A 289 -9.20 -3.69 27.23
CA GLU A 289 -8.89 -2.34 27.69
C GLU A 289 -10.12 -1.44 27.55
N ASN A 290 -10.46 -1.08 26.31
CA ASN A 290 -11.53 -0.16 26.01
C ASN A 290 -12.05 -0.30 24.58
N VAL A 291 -13.21 0.31 24.35
CA VAL A 291 -13.83 0.51 23.03
C VAL A 291 -13.93 2.00 22.77
N GLU A 292 -13.44 2.42 21.61
CA GLU A 292 -13.55 3.80 21.14
C GLU A 292 -14.59 3.83 20.00
N ILE A 293 -15.68 4.59 20.17
CA ILE A 293 -16.79 4.69 19.21
C ILE A 293 -16.87 6.11 18.65
N TYR A 294 -16.77 6.26 17.33
CA TYR A 294 -17.09 7.50 16.64
C TYR A 294 -18.43 7.37 15.89
N ASN A 295 -19.44 8.15 16.31
CA ASN A 295 -20.73 8.25 15.61
C ASN A 295 -20.71 9.46 14.64
N LYS A 296 -20.81 9.18 13.34
CA LYS A 296 -20.71 10.19 12.28
C LYS A 296 -21.93 11.11 12.16
N GLU A 297 -23.13 10.65 12.50
CA GLU A 297 -24.34 11.51 12.47
C GLU A 297 -24.30 12.59 13.53
N LYS A 298 -23.77 12.27 14.72
CA LYS A 298 -23.70 13.18 15.87
C LYS A 298 -22.39 13.97 15.95
N ASP A 299 -21.35 13.55 15.23
CA ASP A 299 -19.96 13.98 15.39
C ASP A 299 -19.43 13.77 16.84
N GLU A 300 -19.89 12.70 17.48
CA GLU A 300 -19.59 12.33 18.87
C GLU A 300 -18.55 11.20 18.93
N TYR A 301 -17.61 11.30 19.86
CA TYR A 301 -16.61 10.27 20.16
C TYR A 301 -16.75 9.84 21.61
N THR A 302 -16.81 8.52 21.86
CA THR A 302 -17.00 7.94 23.19
C THR A 302 -15.93 6.88 23.44
N VAL A 303 -15.31 6.87 24.61
CA VAL A 303 -14.41 5.79 25.08
C VAL A 303 -15.08 5.08 26.25
N ILE A 304 -15.08 3.74 26.22
CA ILE A 304 -15.77 2.87 27.18
C ILE A 304 -14.80 1.78 27.65
N GLU A 305 -14.53 1.67 28.95
CA GLU A 305 -13.70 0.58 29.51
C GLU A 305 -14.38 -0.79 29.37
N THR A 306 -13.64 -1.82 28.96
CA THR A 306 -14.18 -3.17 28.66
C THR A 306 -13.29 -4.33 29.19
N PRO A 307 -12.88 -4.35 30.47
CA PRO A 307 -11.92 -5.33 30.99
C PRO A 307 -12.37 -6.80 30.90
N ASP A 308 -13.68 -7.05 31.02
CA ASP A 308 -14.25 -8.40 31.23
C ASP A 308 -15.41 -8.77 30.28
N GLN A 309 -15.69 -7.99 29.23
CA GLN A 309 -16.81 -8.25 28.31
C GLN A 309 -16.43 -8.12 26.83
N ASP A 310 -16.94 -9.07 26.04
CA ASP A 310 -16.89 -9.06 24.57
C ASP A 310 -17.77 -7.95 23.99
N VAL A 311 -17.33 -7.44 22.83
CA VAL A 311 -17.87 -6.25 22.16
C VAL A 311 -18.47 -6.66 20.82
N TYR A 312 -19.72 -6.28 20.56
CA TYR A 312 -20.46 -6.78 19.40
C TYR A 312 -20.95 -5.64 18.50
N ALA A 313 -20.71 -5.76 17.19
CA ALA A 313 -21.41 -4.98 16.17
C ALA A 313 -22.52 -5.83 15.55
N LYS A 314 -23.74 -5.30 15.41
CA LYS A 314 -24.93 -6.03 14.97
C LYS A 314 -25.68 -5.25 13.90
N THR A 315 -26.14 -5.94 12.87
CA THR A 315 -27.08 -5.43 11.87
C THR A 315 -28.29 -6.35 11.79
N ALA A 316 -29.21 -6.09 10.86
CA ALA A 316 -30.32 -7.02 10.57
C ALA A 316 -29.86 -8.36 9.94
N ASP A 317 -28.64 -8.42 9.43
CA ASP A 317 -28.14 -9.50 8.56
C ASP A 317 -26.93 -10.27 9.12
N TYR A 318 -26.16 -9.65 10.02
CA TYR A 318 -24.95 -10.26 10.61
C TYR A 318 -24.64 -9.72 12.01
N THR A 319 -23.71 -10.39 12.69
CA THR A 319 -23.12 -9.96 13.95
C THR A 319 -21.61 -10.18 13.89
N ILE A 320 -20.83 -9.28 14.45
CA ILE A 320 -19.39 -9.41 14.61
C ILE A 320 -19.07 -9.33 16.10
N ASN A 321 -18.40 -10.34 16.65
CA ASN A 321 -17.72 -10.23 17.92
C ASN A 321 -16.35 -9.61 17.65
N MET A 322 -16.26 -8.30 17.86
CA MET A 322 -15.07 -7.48 17.59
C MET A 322 -13.97 -7.70 18.63
N SER A 323 -14.22 -8.46 19.70
CA SER A 323 -13.20 -8.83 20.69
C SER A 323 -12.42 -10.10 20.35
N ILE A 324 -12.86 -10.87 19.33
CA ILE A 324 -12.16 -12.07 18.83
C ILE A 324 -12.13 -12.13 17.30
N ASP A 325 -12.44 -11.02 16.64
CA ASP A 325 -12.52 -10.88 15.18
C ASP A 325 -13.40 -11.93 14.49
N ALA A 326 -14.52 -12.31 15.12
CA ALA A 326 -15.42 -13.37 14.60
C ALA A 326 -16.68 -12.78 13.96
N LEU A 327 -16.96 -13.17 12.72
CA LEU A 327 -18.15 -12.80 11.95
C LEU A 327 -19.15 -13.96 11.93
N GLN A 328 -20.40 -13.67 12.33
CA GLN A 328 -21.54 -14.55 12.16
C GLN A 328 -22.55 -13.96 11.14
N ALA A 329 -22.90 -14.75 10.13
CA ALA A 329 -23.91 -14.41 9.12
C ALA A 329 -24.85 -15.61 8.91
N GLY A 330 -26.07 -15.51 9.45
CA GLY A 330 -27.01 -16.64 9.55
C GLY A 330 -26.43 -17.80 10.38
N GLU A 331 -26.44 -19.01 9.83
CA GLU A 331 -25.86 -20.21 10.44
C GLU A 331 -24.34 -20.35 10.26
N LYS A 332 -23.67 -19.37 9.61
CA LYS A 332 -22.22 -19.43 9.33
C LYS A 332 -21.45 -18.52 10.27
N GLU A 333 -20.33 -19.03 10.77
CA GLU A 333 -19.37 -18.32 11.62
C GLU A 333 -17.96 -18.48 11.03
N GLN A 334 -17.16 -17.42 11.05
CA GLN A 334 -15.75 -17.45 10.65
C GLN A 334 -14.92 -16.40 11.39
N LEU A 335 -13.61 -16.60 11.48
CA LEU A 335 -12.66 -15.56 11.90
C LEU A 335 -12.29 -14.66 10.72
N LEU A 336 -12.06 -13.38 10.98
CA LEU A 336 -11.58 -12.41 10.01
C LEU A 336 -10.06 -12.56 9.78
N ILE A 337 -9.63 -12.27 8.56
CA ILE A 337 -8.24 -12.40 8.13
C ILE A 337 -7.48 -11.11 8.47
N LYS A 338 -6.70 -11.14 9.56
CA LYS A 338 -5.82 -10.02 9.97
C LYS A 338 -4.73 -9.67 8.94
N SER A 339 -4.29 -10.64 8.13
CA SER A 339 -3.27 -10.45 7.09
C SER A 339 -3.85 -9.88 5.79
N ILE A 340 -4.15 -8.58 5.78
CA ILE A 340 -4.69 -7.86 4.61
C ILE A 340 -3.75 -7.97 3.39
N ASP A 341 -2.43 -8.05 3.64
CA ASP A 341 -1.39 -8.26 2.63
C ASP A 341 -1.57 -9.53 1.78
N LYS A 342 -2.35 -10.51 2.28
CA LYS A 342 -2.61 -11.81 1.64
C LYS A 342 -4.00 -11.91 1.00
N LEU A 343 -4.85 -10.90 1.19
CA LEU A 343 -6.16 -10.85 0.54
C LEU A 343 -6.00 -10.51 -0.94
N GLN A 344 -6.92 -11.00 -1.77
CA GLN A 344 -7.02 -10.54 -3.15
C GLN A 344 -7.56 -9.10 -3.14
N ASN A 345 -6.92 -8.19 -3.88
CA ASN A 345 -7.44 -6.85 -4.10
C ASN A 345 -8.89 -6.91 -4.62
N ILE A 346 -9.74 -5.99 -4.19
CA ILE A 346 -11.11 -5.87 -4.70
C ILE A 346 -11.06 -5.61 -6.21
N GLU A 347 -11.77 -6.43 -6.99
CA GLU A 347 -11.78 -6.28 -8.44
C GLU A 347 -12.34 -4.92 -8.87
N GLU A 348 -11.61 -4.21 -9.71
CA GLU A 348 -12.08 -2.99 -10.36
C GLU A 348 -13.11 -3.38 -11.43
N ASN A 349 -14.38 -3.04 -11.22
CA ASN A 349 -15.43 -3.22 -12.22
C ASN A 349 -15.25 -2.17 -13.33
N VAL A 350 -14.34 -2.41 -14.26
CA VAL A 350 -14.25 -1.66 -15.52
C VAL A 350 -15.47 -2.02 -16.37
N GLU A 351 -16.43 -1.11 -16.46
CA GLU A 351 -17.52 -1.20 -17.44
C GLU A 351 -16.94 -1.25 -18.87
N LYS A 352 -17.54 -2.07 -19.75
CA LYS A 352 -17.06 -2.38 -21.10
C LYS A 352 -18.06 -2.01 -22.17
#